data_AF-A0A9E5PGW5-F1
#
_entry.id   AF-A0A9E5PGW5-F1
#
_cell.length_a   1.000
_cell.length_b   1.000
_cell.length_c   1.000
_cell.angle_alpha   90.00
_cell.angle_beta   90.00
_cell.angle_gamma   90.00
#
_symmetry.space_group_name_H-M   'P 1'
#
loop_
_entity.id
_entity.type
_entity.pdbx_description
1 polymer ?
#
loop_
_entity_poly.entity_id
_entity_poly.type
_entity_poly.pdbx_seq_one_letter_code
_entity_poly.pdbx_strand_id
1 'polypeptide(L)'
;MLIVVLVIAFVVGLSVAGLTIYTATIEKSREYGILKAEGFTNAFLYRVVFEQSLVTSILGFFIGAGATLLVAPYAQDLVPQFVVFVRWQDLLGITGATLLMGIIAAFIPVRRLAQIDPVTVFKG
;
A
#
# COMPACT_ATOMS: atom_id res chain seq x y z
N MET A 1 18.20 -13.58 12.64
CA MET A 1 17.59 -12.44 13.34
C MET A 1 16.98 -11.42 12.36
N LEU A 2 17.73 -10.91 11.37
CA LEU A 2 17.22 -9.92 10.40
C LEU A 2 16.02 -10.39 9.57
N ILE A 3 16.01 -11.66 9.13
CA ILE A 3 14.88 -12.21 8.35
C ILE A 3 13.55 -12.14 9.13
N VAL A 4 13.58 -12.39 10.45
CA VAL A 4 12.37 -12.32 11.28
C VAL A 4 11.83 -10.90 11.33
N VAL A 5 12.72 -9.90 11.49
CA VAL A 5 12.33 -8.48 11.48
C VAL A 5 11.76 -8.09 10.12
N LEU A 6 12.35 -8.55 9.01
CA LEU A 6 11.84 -8.30 7.66
C LEU A 6 10.45 -8.90 7.44
N VAL A 7 10.23 -10.15 7.88
CA VAL A 7 8.92 -10.81 7.77
C VAL A 7 7.87 -10.07 8.60
N ILE A 8 8.20 -9.67 9.82
CA ILE A 8 7.27 -8.90 10.67
C ILE A 8 6.96 -7.55 10.02
N ALA A 9 7.98 -6.82 9.56
CA ALA A 9 7.79 -5.53 8.89
C ALA A 9 6.91 -5.67 7.63
N PHE A 10 7.10 -6.76 6.87
CA PHE A 10 6.27 -7.07 5.70
C PHE A 10 4.81 -7.31 6.11
N VAL A 11 4.54 -8.16 7.11
CA VAL A 11 3.17 -8.48 7.55
C VAL A 11 2.48 -7.27 8.15
N VAL A 12 3.17 -6.50 8.98
CA VAL A 12 2.63 -5.27 9.59
C VAL A 12 2.37 -4.22 8.51
N GLY A 13 3.34 -3.99 7.61
CA GLY A 13 3.17 -3.04 6.51
C GLY A 13 2.01 -3.42 5.58
N LEU A 14 1.84 -4.71 5.30
CA LEU A 14 0.72 -5.21 4.49
C LEU A 14 -0.62 -4.95 5.19
N SER A 15 -0.68 -5.20 6.50
CA SER A 15 -1.89 -5.01 7.31
C SER A 15 -2.27 -3.53 7.38
N VAL A 16 -1.30 -2.65 7.63
CA VAL A 16 -1.52 -1.20 7.69
C VAL A 16 -1.95 -0.67 6.32
N ALA A 17 -1.23 -1.00 5.25
CA ALA A 17 -1.59 -0.56 3.91
C ALA A 17 -2.98 -1.05 3.49
N GLY A 18 -3.29 -2.32 3.75
CA GLY A 18 -4.61 -2.90 3.48
C GLY A 18 -5.72 -2.21 4.26
N LEU A 19 -5.49 -1.94 5.55
CA LEU A 19 -6.45 -1.21 6.38
C LEU A 19 -6.65 0.23 5.91
N THR A 20 -5.58 0.94 5.54
CA THR A 20 -5.68 2.32 5.03
C THR A 20 -6.50 2.38 3.74
N ILE A 21 -6.24 1.48 2.78
CA ILE A 21 -6.99 1.44 1.51
C ILE A 21 -8.44 1.02 1.78
N TYR A 22 -8.66 0.09 2.72
CA TYR A 22 -10.01 -0.31 3.15
C TYR A 22 -10.79 0.86 3.74
N THR A 23 -10.20 1.60 4.67
CA THR A 23 -10.84 2.76 5.29
C THR A 23 -11.15 3.83 4.24
N ALA A 24 -10.19 4.15 3.37
CA ALA A 24 -10.38 5.10 2.27
C ALA A 24 -11.51 4.67 1.31
N THR A 25 -11.66 3.36 1.09
CA THR A 25 -12.74 2.78 0.28
C THR A 25 -14.11 2.97 0.93
N ILE A 26 -14.20 2.74 2.25
CA ILE A 26 -15.46 2.85 2.98
C ILE A 26 -15.89 4.30 3.13
N GLU A 27 -14.96 5.21 3.42
CA GLU A 27 -15.21 6.65 3.51
C GLU A 27 -15.77 7.20 2.19
N LYS A 28 -15.25 6.71 1.05
CA LYS A 28 -15.71 7.10 -0.30
C LYS A 28 -16.76 6.17 -0.89
N SER A 29 -17.36 5.29 -0.09
CA SER A 29 -18.34 4.31 -0.58
C SER A 29 -19.55 4.97 -1.27
N ARG A 30 -20.00 6.13 -0.77
CA ARG A 30 -21.07 6.91 -1.39
C ARG A 30 -20.69 7.46 -2.77
N GLU A 31 -19.47 7.98 -2.94
CA GLU A 31 -18.95 8.45 -4.23
C GLU A 31 -18.89 7.31 -5.25
N TYR A 32 -18.40 6.13 -4.83
CA TYR A 32 -18.40 4.95 -5.68
C TYR A 32 -19.82 4.46 -6.03
N GLY A 33 -20.78 4.61 -5.11
CA GLY A 33 -22.19 4.33 -5.36
C GLY A 33 -22.79 5.27 -6.43
N ILE A 34 -22.44 6.56 -6.41
CA ILE A 34 -22.87 7.54 -7.41
C ILE A 34 -22.30 7.18 -8.78
N LEU A 35 -21.00 6.87 -8.86
CA LEU A 35 -20.37 6.44 -10.11
C LEU A 35 -21.01 5.16 -10.67
N LYS A 36 -21.34 4.18 -9.82
CA LYS A 36 -22.11 3.01 -10.27
C LYS A 36 -23.50 3.37 -10.79
N ALA A 37 -24.18 4.32 -10.15
CA ALA A 37 -25.50 4.77 -10.58
C ALA A 37 -25.46 5.52 -11.93
N GLU A 38 -24.35 6.20 -12.23
CA GLU A 38 -24.08 6.80 -13.55
C GLU A 38 -23.69 5.78 -14.64
N GLY A 39 -23.55 4.50 -14.29
CA GLY A 39 -23.27 3.41 -15.23
C GLY A 39 -21.82 2.97 -15.32
N PHE A 40 -20.93 3.44 -14.43
CA PHE A 40 -19.56 2.93 -14.37
C PHE A 40 -19.51 1.47 -13.91
N THR A 41 -18.65 0.69 -14.55
CA THR A 41 -18.51 -0.75 -14.26
C THR A 41 -17.67 -1.00 -13.01
N ASN A 42 -17.86 -2.15 -12.37
CA ASN A 42 -17.01 -2.60 -11.25
C ASN A 42 -15.52 -2.64 -11.63
N ALA A 43 -15.19 -2.94 -12.89
CA ALA A 43 -13.82 -2.97 -13.39
C ALA A 43 -13.14 -1.58 -13.34
N PHE A 44 -13.88 -0.50 -13.64
CA PHE A 44 -13.37 0.86 -13.50
C PHE A 44 -13.00 1.14 -12.03
N LEU A 45 -13.88 0.77 -11.11
CA LEU A 45 -13.64 1.01 -9.69
C LEU A 45 -12.47 0.18 -9.13
N TYR A 46 -12.31 -1.06 -9.60
CA TYR A 46 -11.15 -1.89 -9.26
C TYR A 46 -9.85 -1.25 -9.72
N ARG A 47 -9.85 -0.65 -10.92
CA ARG A 47 -8.69 0.07 -11.44
C ARG A 47 -8.34 1.27 -10.56
N VAL A 48 -9.33 2.05 -10.10
CA VAL A 48 -9.08 3.19 -9.19
C VAL A 48 -8.40 2.72 -7.90
N VAL A 49 -8.90 1.66 -7.26
CA VAL A 49 -8.30 1.15 -6.01
C VAL A 49 -6.92 0.56 -6.24
N PHE A 50 -6.72 -0.12 -7.37
CA PHE A 50 -5.41 -0.64 -7.76
C PHE A 50 -4.40 0.47 -7.99
N GLU A 51 -4.79 1.54 -8.69
CA GLU A 51 -3.96 2.73 -8.90
C GLU A 51 -3.65 3.44 -7.56
N GLN A 52 -4.62 3.59 -6.66
CA GLN A 52 -4.39 4.14 -5.31
C GLN A 52 -3.37 3.31 -4.52
N SER A 53 -3.49 1.99 -4.58
CA SER A 53 -2.56 1.08 -3.91
C SER A 53 -1.15 1.18 -4.48
N LEU A 54 -1.01 1.16 -5.82
CA LEU A 54 0.27 1.31 -6.48
C LEU A 54 0.94 2.64 -6.15
N VAL A 55 0.20 3.75 -6.23
CA VAL A 55 0.72 5.08 -5.87
C VAL A 55 1.19 5.09 -4.42
N THR A 56 0.41 4.52 -3.50
CA THR A 56 0.77 4.46 -2.08
C THR A 56 2.03 3.62 -1.85
N SER A 57 2.15 2.46 -2.49
CA SER A 57 3.34 1.60 -2.41
C SER A 57 4.59 2.28 -2.99
N ILE A 58 4.45 2.94 -4.15
CA ILE A 58 5.58 3.63 -4.80
C ILE A 58 6.05 4.81 -3.94
N LEU A 59 5.13 5.64 -3.45
CA LEU A 59 5.45 6.76 -2.57
C LEU A 59 6.07 6.27 -1.25
N GLY A 60 5.49 5.22 -0.66
CA GLY A 60 6.03 4.61 0.55
C GLY A 60 7.45 4.07 0.36
N PHE A 61 7.73 3.44 -0.79
CA PHE A 61 9.08 2.99 -1.13
C PHE A 61 10.07 4.16 -1.24
N PHE A 62 9.72 5.22 -1.97
CA PHE A 62 10.61 6.38 -2.11
C PHE A 62 10.87 7.09 -0.77
N ILE A 63 9.83 7.24 0.05
CA ILE A 63 9.96 7.84 1.39
C ILE A 63 10.84 6.96 2.28
N GLY A 64 10.62 5.64 2.30
CA GLY A 64 11.42 4.71 3.10
C GLY A 64 12.87 4.62 2.64
N ALA A 65 13.11 4.55 1.33
CA ALA A 65 14.45 4.56 0.75
C ALA A 65 15.18 5.89 1.04
N GLY A 66 14.49 7.03 0.87
CA GLY A 66 15.01 8.35 1.21
C GLY A 66 15.37 8.46 2.70
N ALA A 67 14.47 8.02 3.59
CA ALA A 67 14.73 7.98 5.03
C ALA A 67 15.93 7.09 5.39
N THR A 68 16.07 5.94 4.72
CA THR A 68 17.22 5.05 4.91
C THR A 68 18.53 5.74 4.54
N LEU A 69 18.57 6.46 3.42
CA LEU A 69 19.76 7.21 3.00
C LEU A 69 20.11 8.35 3.97
N LEU A 70 19.10 9.01 4.54
CA LEU A 70 19.30 10.08 5.51
C LEU A 70 19.80 9.55 6.87
N VAL A 71 19.31 8.39 7.31
CA VAL A 71 19.64 7.83 8.64
C VAL A 71 20.92 6.99 8.62
N ALA A 72 21.24 6.35 7.49
CA ALA A 72 22.42 5.50 7.34
C ALA A 72 23.76 6.11 7.83
N PRO A 73 24.13 7.36 7.52
CA PRO A 73 25.38 7.94 8.01
C PRO A 73 25.39 8.11 9.53
N TYR A 74 24.29 8.60 10.13
CA TYR A 74 24.19 8.75 11.58
C TYR A 74 24.24 7.40 12.30
N ALA A 75 23.66 6.35 11.71
CA ALA A 75 23.70 5.01 12.28
C ALA A 75 25.13 4.44 12.33
N GLN A 76 25.97 4.75 11.33
CA GLN A 76 27.37 4.33 11.29
C GLN A 76 28.22 5.03 12.36
N ASP A 77 27.93 6.30 12.67
CA ASP A 77 28.62 7.05 13.72
C ASP A 77 28.30 6.51 15.13
N LEU A 78 27.06 6.10 15.37
CA LEU A 78 26.63 5.56 16.68
C LEU A 78 27.02 4.09 16.88
N VAL A 79 27.03 3.30 15.80
CA VAL A 79 27.34 1.87 15.85
C VAL A 79 28.29 1.52 14.69
N PRO A 80 29.62 1.61 14.89
CA PRO A 80 30.64 1.45 13.85
C PRO A 80 30.64 0.10 13.11
N GLN A 81 29.98 -0.91 13.71
CA GLN A 81 29.82 -2.27 13.17
C GLN A 81 28.58 -2.42 12.26
N PHE A 82 27.73 -1.39 12.16
CA PHE A 82 26.53 -1.36 11.30
C PHE A 82 26.82 -0.67 9.96
N VAL A 83 27.62 -1.32 9.11
CA VAL A 83 27.86 -0.79 7.76
C VAL A 83 26.67 -1.10 6.86
N VAL A 84 25.80 -0.11 6.67
CA VAL A 84 24.69 -0.16 5.71
C VAL A 84 25.24 -0.16 4.28
N PHE A 85 25.42 -1.35 3.70
CA PHE A 85 25.72 -1.52 2.28
C PHE A 85 24.42 -1.67 1.49
N VAL A 86 24.03 -0.64 0.76
CA VAL A 86 22.89 -0.71 -0.16
C VAL A 86 23.35 -1.37 -1.45
N ARG A 87 23.10 -2.69 -1.60
CA ARG A 87 23.36 -3.40 -2.86
C ARG A 87 22.17 -3.21 -3.80
N TRP A 88 22.43 -3.20 -5.10
CA TRP A 88 21.37 -3.09 -6.11
C TRP A 88 20.34 -4.24 -6.01
N GLN A 89 20.79 -5.42 -5.58
CA GLN A 89 19.96 -6.61 -5.36
C GLN A 89 18.96 -6.40 -4.22
N ASP A 90 19.39 -5.73 -3.14
CA ASP A 90 18.53 -5.45 -1.98
C ASP A 90 17.48 -4.40 -2.33
N LEU A 91 17.86 -3.38 -3.09
CA LEU A 91 16.94 -2.39 -3.66
C LEU A 91 15.85 -3.06 -4.49
N LEU A 92 16.23 -3.91 -5.45
CA LEU A 92 15.26 -4.66 -6.26
C LEU A 92 14.35 -5.55 -5.41
N GLY A 93 14.91 -6.26 -4.43
CA GLY A 93 14.16 -7.13 -3.53
C GLY A 93 13.12 -6.36 -2.73
N ILE A 94 13.51 -5.21 -2.16
CA ILE A 94 12.61 -4.35 -1.37
C ILE A 94 11.55 -3.71 -2.28
N THR A 95 11.92 -3.16 -3.44
CA THR A 95 10.94 -2.62 -4.39
C THR A 95 9.92 -3.68 -4.81
N GLY A 96 10.38 -4.88 -5.16
CA GLY A 96 9.52 -6.01 -5.51
C GLY A 96 8.59 -6.40 -4.35
N ALA A 97 9.11 -6.48 -3.13
CA ALA A 97 8.31 -6.75 -1.94
C ALA A 97 7.26 -5.67 -1.68
N THR A 98 7.61 -4.38 -1.79
CA THR A 98 6.68 -3.27 -1.57
C THR A 98 5.57 -3.20 -2.62
N LEU A 99 5.89 -3.49 -3.89
CA LEU A 99 4.89 -3.59 -4.95
C LEU A 99 3.96 -4.79 -4.74
N LEU A 100 4.51 -5.96 -4.37
CA LEU A 100 3.73 -7.14 -4.00
C LEU A 100 2.78 -6.83 -2.83
N MET A 101 3.26 -6.12 -1.81
CA MET A 101 2.42 -5.70 -0.68
C MET A 101 1.26 -4.83 -1.14
N GLY A 102 1.51 -3.87 -2.03
CA GLY A 102 0.43 -3.04 -2.60
C GLY A 102 -0.62 -3.88 -3.30
N ILE A 103 -0.19 -4.75 -4.22
CA ILE A 103 -1.09 -5.64 -4.96
C ILE A 103 -1.93 -6.51 -4.02
N ILE A 104 -1.31 -7.10 -2.98
CA ILE A 104 -2.02 -7.93 -2.00
C ILE A 104 -2.97 -7.08 -1.14
N ALA A 105 -2.53 -5.90 -0.70
CA ALA A 105 -3.33 -4.97 0.10
C ALA A 105 -4.59 -4.50 -0.62
N ALA A 106 -4.53 -4.31 -1.95
CA ALA A 106 -5.67 -3.92 -2.76
C ALA A 106 -6.75 -5.02 -2.87
N PHE A 107 -6.43 -6.28 -2.63
CA PHE A 107 -7.32 -7.40 -2.91
C PHE A 107 -8.58 -7.43 -2.03
N ILE A 108 -8.43 -7.07 -0.74
CA ILE A 108 -9.53 -6.99 0.23
C ILE A 108 -10.53 -5.87 -0.13
N PRO A 109 -10.12 -4.60 -0.28
CA PRO A 109 -11.03 -3.50 -0.60
C PRO A 109 -11.69 -3.67 -1.97
N VAL A 110 -10.98 -4.19 -2.98
CA VAL A 110 -11.53 -4.48 -4.32
C VAL A 110 -12.77 -5.38 -4.23
N ARG A 111 -12.72 -6.46 -3.42
CA ARG A 111 -13.89 -7.33 -3.22
C ARG A 111 -15.05 -6.59 -2.55
N ARG A 112 -14.76 -5.64 -1.66
CA ARG A 112 -15.79 -4.86 -0.97
C ARG A 112 -16.47 -3.86 -1.89
N LEU A 113 -15.76 -3.26 -2.84
CA LEU A 113 -16.36 -2.37 -3.85
C LEU A 113 -17.44 -3.07 -4.69
N ALA A 114 -17.25 -4.35 -5.00
CA ALA A 114 -18.24 -5.12 -5.74
C ALA A 114 -19.61 -5.14 -5.03
N GLN A 115 -19.59 -5.13 -3.70
CA GLN A 115 -20.77 -5.23 -2.83
C GLN A 115 -21.42 -3.87 -2.52
N ILE A 116 -20.87 -2.76 -3.01
CA ILE A 116 -21.51 -1.45 -2.87
C ILE A 116 -22.74 -1.41 -3.78
N ASP A 117 -23.92 -1.36 -3.16
CA ASP A 117 -25.20 -1.25 -3.85
C ASP A 117 -25.49 0.20 -4.25
N PRO A 118 -25.78 0.49 -5.53
CA PRO A 118 -26.09 1.85 -6.00
C PRO A 118 -27.35 2.43 -5.34
N VAL A 119 -28.27 1.57 -4.90
CA VAL A 119 -29.51 1.96 -4.21
C VAL A 119 -29.23 2.64 -2.85
N THR A 120 -28.06 2.39 -2.24
CA THR A 120 -27.69 3.04 -0.97
C THR A 120 -27.57 4.56 -1.09
N VAL A 121 -27.30 5.08 -2.28
CA VAL A 121 -27.17 6.53 -2.53
C VAL A 121 -28.53 7.24 -2.49
N PHE A 122 -29.62 6.54 -2.82
CA PHE A 122 -30.98 7.10 -2.90
C PHE A 122 -31.79 6.96 -1.61
N LYS A 123 -31.26 6.27 -0.59
CA LYS A 123 -31.92 6.04 0.71
C LYS A 123 -31.45 6.99 1.83
N GLY A 124 -30.63 7.99 1.49
CA GLY A 124 -30.11 9.01 2.42
C GLY A 124 -30.58 10.39 2.07
#